data_AF-A0A956HN40-F1
#
_entry.id   AF-A0A956HN40-F1
#
_cell.length_a   1.000
_cell.length_b   1.000
_cell.length_c   1.000
_cell.angle_alpha   90.00
_cell.angle_beta   90.00
_cell.angle_gamma   90.00
#
_symmetry.space_group_name_H-M   'P 1'
#
loop_
_entity.id
_entity.type
_entity.pdbx_description
1 polymer ?
#
loop_
_entity_poly.entity_id
_entity_poly.type
_entity_poly.pdbx_seq_one_letter_code
_entity_poly.pdbx_strand_id
1 'polypeptide(L)'
;MPLGPGKSLGQNLGFVAFMIAALLAGFSLFQLVYRPLLRWCLAHKGLFLAANLAFVLLGLCAWLGAARALAWLPASVRAHPTMVGLAEAMPGLKDDFMPPFDEGSFLFMPTTTPHASIGQSLDLLQATDAAIAEIPEVEAVVGKLGRAESPLDPAPVMMFETIIQYLPEYRRDASGRVGRFRYDVDAGAFARDEHGALIPDDAGRPFRQWRDHIRSPDDIWTEITRAGAHPGLTGAPKLMPIKTRIVMLQSGMRAAVGLKIKGPDLETIERFGVAVEALLKQLPEIEERTVLADRIVGKPYLELEINRAAISRYGLSVADVQDVIQIAIGGRVLTRTVEGRERYPVRVRYMREER
;
A
#
# COMPACT_ATOMS: atom_id res chain seq x y z
N MET A 1 -48.59 11.78 -22.07
CA MET A 1 -48.77 13.05 -21.33
C MET A 1 -47.61 13.19 -20.34
N PRO A 2 -47.10 14.41 -20.08
CA PRO A 2 -45.81 14.63 -19.39
C PRO A 2 -45.73 14.12 -17.94
N LEU A 3 -46.86 13.88 -17.26
CA LEU A 3 -46.92 13.22 -15.95
C LEU A 3 -47.49 11.78 -16.00
N GLY A 4 -47.59 11.19 -17.20
CA GLY A 4 -48.15 9.86 -17.44
C GLY A 4 -49.64 9.83 -17.81
N PRO A 5 -50.15 8.70 -18.35
CA PRO A 5 -51.54 8.57 -18.84
C PRO A 5 -52.61 8.46 -17.75
N GLY A 6 -52.25 8.24 -16.49
CA GLY A 6 -53.18 8.08 -15.35
C GLY A 6 -53.51 9.38 -14.58
N LYS A 7 -53.04 10.54 -15.03
CA LYS A 7 -53.26 11.85 -14.37
C LYS A 7 -54.25 12.69 -15.17
N SER A 8 -55.08 13.49 -14.49
CA SER A 8 -56.12 14.29 -15.14
C SER A 8 -55.53 15.26 -16.16
N LEU A 9 -56.24 15.51 -17.25
CA LEU A 9 -55.80 16.39 -18.34
C LEU A 9 -55.36 17.78 -17.81
N GLY A 10 -56.07 18.30 -16.80
CA GLY A 10 -55.75 19.57 -16.14
C GLY A 10 -54.41 19.58 -15.40
N GLN A 11 -54.02 18.47 -14.74
CA GLN A 11 -52.72 18.38 -14.06
C GLN A 11 -51.55 18.34 -15.06
N ASN A 12 -51.74 17.65 -16.18
CA ASN A 12 -50.75 17.62 -17.26
C ASN A 12 -50.59 19.01 -17.92
N LEU A 13 -51.69 19.73 -18.17
CA LEU A 13 -51.65 21.10 -18.71
C LEU A 13 -51.01 22.08 -17.74
N GLY A 14 -51.33 21.99 -16.44
CA GLY A 14 -50.71 22.82 -15.40
C GLY A 14 -49.20 22.62 -15.30
N PHE A 15 -48.73 21.38 -15.39
CA PHE A 15 -47.29 21.08 -15.37
C PHE A 15 -46.54 21.62 -16.59
N VAL A 16 -47.11 21.49 -17.78
CA VAL A 16 -46.52 22.06 -19.01
C VAL A 16 -46.48 23.58 -18.94
N ALA A 17 -47.57 24.22 -18.49
CA ALA A 17 -47.63 25.66 -18.31
C ALA A 17 -46.58 26.14 -17.29
N PHE A 18 -46.41 25.42 -16.19
CA PHE A 18 -45.37 25.72 -15.20
C PHE A 18 -43.95 25.56 -15.77
N MET A 19 -43.65 24.48 -16.50
CA MET A 19 -42.35 24.28 -17.15
C MET A 19 -42.02 25.39 -18.16
N ILE A 20 -43.01 25.78 -18.97
CA ILE A 20 -42.85 26.89 -19.92
C ILE A 20 -42.64 28.20 -19.16
N ALA A 21 -43.43 28.47 -18.12
CA ALA A 21 -43.29 29.68 -17.31
C ALA A 21 -41.93 29.73 -16.59
N ALA A 22 -41.44 28.62 -16.04
CA ALA A 22 -40.13 28.54 -15.39
C ALA A 22 -39.00 28.76 -16.39
N LEU A 23 -39.08 28.18 -17.59
CA LEU A 23 -38.12 28.39 -18.66
C LEU A 23 -38.09 29.85 -19.11
N LEU A 24 -39.27 30.44 -19.37
CA LEU A 24 -39.40 31.84 -19.77
C LEU A 24 -38.92 32.80 -18.67
N ALA A 25 -39.26 32.53 -17.40
CA ALA A 25 -38.77 33.29 -16.27
C ALA A 25 -37.24 33.21 -16.16
N GLY A 26 -36.64 32.03 -16.39
CA GLY A 26 -35.20 31.85 -16.47
C GLY A 26 -34.56 32.71 -17.57
N PHE A 27 -35.14 32.72 -18.78
CA PHE A 27 -34.68 33.58 -19.87
C PHE A 27 -34.84 35.07 -19.57
N SER A 28 -35.97 35.49 -18.99
CA SER A 28 -36.19 36.88 -18.60
C SER A 28 -35.22 37.33 -17.53
N LEU A 29 -34.97 36.50 -16.51
CA LEU A 29 -33.98 36.77 -15.46
C LEU A 29 -32.56 36.84 -16.05
N PHE A 30 -32.21 35.92 -16.94
CA PHE A 30 -30.94 35.97 -17.65
C PHE A 30 -30.80 37.27 -18.43
N GLN A 31 -31.81 37.72 -19.18
CA GLN A 31 -31.75 38.97 -19.93
C GLN A 31 -31.64 40.21 -19.01
N LEU A 32 -32.34 40.19 -17.87
CA LEU A 32 -32.28 41.25 -16.86
C LEU A 32 -30.91 41.39 -16.23
N VAL A 33 -30.22 40.28 -15.94
CA VAL A 33 -28.89 40.27 -15.31
C VAL A 33 -27.76 40.43 -16.33
N TYR A 34 -27.91 39.81 -17.51
CA TYR A 34 -26.89 39.80 -18.55
C TYR A 34 -26.67 41.19 -19.15
N ARG A 35 -27.74 41.98 -19.36
CA ARG A 35 -27.62 43.30 -19.99
C ARG A 35 -26.81 44.31 -19.15
N PRO A 36 -27.03 44.47 -17.82
CA PRO A 36 -26.17 45.27 -16.95
C PRO A 36 -24.75 44.72 -16.87
N LEU A 37 -24.59 43.40 -16.72
CA LEU A 37 -23.28 42.75 -16.61
C LEU A 37 -22.44 42.98 -17.87
N LEU A 38 -23.03 42.77 -19.05
CA LEU A 38 -22.36 42.99 -20.34
C LEU A 38 -21.98 44.46 -20.51
N ARG A 39 -22.87 45.40 -20.16
CA ARG A 39 -22.56 46.84 -20.20
C ARG A 39 -21.40 47.18 -19.27
N TRP A 40 -21.37 46.61 -18.07
CA TRP A 40 -20.28 46.82 -17.12
C TRP A 40 -18.96 46.23 -17.65
N CYS A 41 -18.96 45.01 -18.19
CA CYS A 41 -17.78 44.39 -18.80
C CYS A 41 -17.29 45.16 -20.03
N LEU A 42 -18.20 45.68 -20.85
CA LEU A 42 -17.87 46.50 -22.02
C LEU A 42 -17.41 47.92 -21.64
N ALA A 43 -17.82 48.45 -20.50
CA ALA A 43 -17.29 49.70 -19.97
C ALA A 43 -15.89 49.49 -19.36
N HIS A 44 -15.64 48.34 -18.73
CA HIS A 44 -14.38 48.01 -18.04
C HIS A 44 -13.62 46.86 -18.75
N LYS A 45 -13.48 46.95 -20.08
CA LYS A 45 -12.89 45.86 -20.91
C LYS A 45 -11.52 45.42 -20.41
N GLY A 46 -10.67 46.38 -20.01
CA GLY A 46 -9.33 46.10 -19.49
C GLY A 46 -9.36 45.31 -18.18
N LEU A 47 -10.21 45.71 -17.23
CA LEU A 47 -10.36 45.02 -15.94
C LEU A 47 -10.94 43.61 -16.15
N PHE A 48 -11.95 43.48 -17.01
CA PHE A 48 -12.55 42.18 -17.32
C PHE A 48 -11.52 41.23 -17.97
N LEU A 49 -10.76 41.71 -18.97
CA LEU A 49 -9.72 40.90 -19.61
C LEU A 49 -8.59 40.55 -18.63
N ALA A 50 -8.17 41.48 -17.79
CA ALA A 50 -7.14 41.24 -16.78
C ALA A 50 -7.60 40.20 -15.73
N ALA A 51 -8.85 40.26 -15.28
CA ALA A 51 -9.40 39.28 -14.34
C ALA A 51 -9.47 37.87 -14.95
N ASN A 52 -9.89 37.75 -16.21
CA ASN A 52 -9.91 36.46 -16.91
C ASN A 52 -8.49 35.92 -17.12
N LEU A 53 -7.55 36.78 -17.53
CA LEU A 53 -6.15 36.39 -17.69
C LEU A 53 -5.54 35.95 -16.35
N ALA A 54 -5.82 36.67 -15.26
CA ALA A 54 -5.36 36.31 -13.93
C ALA A 54 -5.93 34.96 -13.48
N PHE A 55 -7.21 34.67 -13.77
CA PHE A 55 -7.83 33.38 -13.47
C PHE A 55 -7.16 32.23 -14.24
N VAL A 56 -6.91 32.41 -15.55
CA VAL A 56 -6.21 31.41 -16.36
C VAL A 56 -4.77 31.20 -15.88
N LEU A 57 -4.05 32.29 -15.57
CA LEU A 57 -2.70 32.22 -15.03
C LEU A 57 -2.65 31.52 -13.67
N LEU A 58 -3.63 31.78 -12.79
CA LEU A 58 -3.75 31.10 -11.50
C LEU A 58 -4.03 29.60 -11.68
N GLY A 59 -4.92 29.24 -12.62
CA GLY A 59 -5.16 27.85 -13.00
C GLY A 59 -3.90 27.15 -13.53
N LEU A 60 -3.12 27.84 -14.38
CA LEU A 60 -1.84 27.33 -14.88
C LEU A 60 -0.79 27.19 -13.76
N CYS A 61 -0.73 28.14 -12.84
CA CYS A 61 0.15 28.07 -11.67
C CYS A 61 -0.22 26.90 -10.75
N ALA A 62 -1.51 26.66 -10.53
CA ALA A 62 -1.99 25.53 -9.73
C ALA A 62 -1.67 24.18 -10.40
N TRP A 63 -1.74 24.11 -11.73
CA TRP A 63 -1.45 22.88 -12.47
C TRP A 63 0.05 22.60 -12.62
N LEU A 64 0.79 23.51 -13.25
CA LEU A 64 2.20 23.31 -13.66
C LEU A 64 3.20 23.77 -12.59
N GLY A 65 2.73 24.45 -11.55
CA GLY A 65 3.54 25.17 -10.59
C GLY A 65 3.81 26.62 -11.04
N ALA A 66 3.73 27.56 -10.11
CA ALA A 66 3.92 28.98 -10.37
C ALA A 66 5.33 29.28 -10.94
N ALA A 67 6.37 28.56 -10.49
CA ALA A 67 7.72 28.70 -11.03
C ALA A 67 7.81 28.41 -12.53
N ARG A 68 7.08 27.39 -13.01
CA ARG A 68 7.08 26.97 -14.42
C ARG A 68 6.10 27.81 -15.25
N ALA A 69 4.93 28.12 -14.71
CA ALA A 69 3.91 28.93 -15.38
C ALA A 69 4.35 30.39 -15.58
N LEU A 70 5.16 30.93 -14.66
CA LEU A 70 5.68 32.31 -14.71
C LEU A 70 7.12 32.39 -15.24
N ALA A 71 7.66 31.32 -15.80
CA ALA A 71 9.04 31.28 -16.29
C ALA A 71 9.32 32.31 -17.41
N TRP A 72 8.28 32.74 -18.13
CA TRP A 72 8.35 33.77 -19.17
C TRP A 72 8.56 35.19 -18.62
N LEU A 73 8.40 35.42 -17.31
CA LEU A 73 8.66 36.71 -16.68
C LEU A 73 10.17 36.98 -16.50
N PRO A 74 10.60 38.25 -16.58
CA PRO A 74 11.99 38.65 -16.33
C PRO A 74 12.49 38.16 -14.97
N ALA A 75 13.79 37.87 -14.88
CA ALA A 75 14.42 37.38 -13.64
C ALA A 75 14.24 38.35 -12.46
N SER A 76 14.23 39.66 -12.71
CA SER A 76 13.97 40.70 -11.70
C SER A 76 12.58 40.60 -11.06
N VAL A 77 11.57 40.18 -11.82
CA VAL A 77 10.20 40.01 -11.33
C VAL A 77 10.06 38.68 -10.59
N ARG A 78 10.67 37.60 -11.10
CA ARG A 78 10.65 36.28 -10.44
C ARG A 78 11.39 36.27 -9.09
N ALA A 79 12.44 37.06 -8.96
CA ALA A 79 13.19 37.21 -7.72
C ALA A 79 12.48 38.06 -6.65
N HIS A 80 11.34 38.70 -6.99
CA HIS A 80 10.60 39.49 -6.03
C HIS A 80 9.99 38.58 -4.94
N PRO A 81 10.02 38.95 -3.65
CA PRO A 81 9.58 38.09 -2.54
C PRO A 81 8.17 37.54 -2.69
N THR A 82 7.25 38.32 -3.28
CA THR A 82 5.87 37.88 -3.55
C THR A 82 5.76 36.79 -4.61
N MET A 83 6.65 36.79 -5.61
CA MET A 83 6.67 35.76 -6.66
C MET A 83 7.34 34.48 -6.16
N VAL A 84 8.37 34.60 -5.31
CA VAL A 84 8.99 33.45 -4.62
C VAL A 84 7.98 32.79 -3.67
N GLY A 85 7.29 33.57 -2.83
CA GLY A 85 6.25 33.03 -1.95
C GLY A 85 5.08 32.38 -2.73
N LEU A 86 4.72 32.92 -3.89
CA LEU A 86 3.72 32.30 -4.77
C LEU A 86 4.23 30.98 -5.37
N ALA A 87 5.51 30.91 -5.76
CA ALA A 87 6.13 29.68 -6.26
C ALA A 87 6.18 28.57 -5.20
N GLU A 88 6.44 28.93 -3.94
CA GLU A 88 6.42 28.00 -2.81
C GLU A 88 5.01 27.55 -2.45
N ALA A 89 4.02 28.46 -2.46
CA ALA A 89 2.63 28.14 -2.15
C ALA A 89 1.95 27.31 -3.25
N MET A 90 2.37 27.46 -4.52
CA MET A 90 1.84 26.74 -5.67
C MET A 90 2.95 26.00 -6.41
N PRO A 91 3.44 24.87 -5.86
CA PRO A 91 4.48 24.06 -6.50
C PRO A 91 3.98 23.31 -7.74
N GLY A 92 2.66 23.25 -7.95
CA GLY A 92 2.02 22.50 -9.01
C GLY A 92 1.49 21.15 -8.54
N LEU A 93 0.76 20.47 -9.42
CA LEU A 93 0.36 19.09 -9.19
C LEU A 93 1.61 18.20 -9.21
N LYS A 94 1.78 17.39 -8.16
CA LYS A 94 2.86 16.41 -8.09
C LYS A 94 2.56 15.23 -9.00
N ASP A 95 3.58 14.72 -9.66
CA ASP A 95 3.49 13.53 -10.47
C ASP A 95 3.67 12.28 -9.59
N ASP A 96 2.79 11.31 -9.75
CA ASP A 96 2.95 9.94 -9.25
C ASP A 96 2.64 8.99 -10.41
N PHE A 97 3.23 7.80 -10.40
CA PHE A 97 3.01 6.81 -11.45
C PHE A 97 1.54 6.37 -11.50
N MET A 98 0.90 6.23 -10.33
CA MET A 98 -0.49 5.81 -10.20
C MET A 98 -1.03 6.13 -8.80
N PRO A 99 -2.27 6.60 -8.64
CA PRO A 99 -2.85 6.85 -7.33
C PRO A 99 -2.84 5.58 -6.45
N PRO A 100 -2.66 5.72 -5.13
CA PRO A 100 -2.78 4.58 -4.21
C PRO A 100 -4.22 4.05 -4.22
N PHE A 101 -4.39 2.75 -4.49
CA PHE A 101 -5.68 2.09 -4.42
C PHE A 101 -5.94 1.57 -3.01
N ASP A 102 -7.11 1.84 -2.46
CA ASP A 102 -7.53 1.15 -1.23
C ASP A 102 -8.03 -0.27 -1.60
N GLU A 103 -7.22 -1.28 -1.26
CA GLU A 103 -7.55 -2.70 -1.48
C GLU A 103 -8.27 -3.34 -0.27
N GLY A 104 -8.54 -2.59 0.81
CA GLY A 104 -9.03 -3.14 2.08
C GLY A 104 -8.02 -4.03 2.81
N SER A 105 -6.78 -4.06 2.33
CA SER A 105 -5.71 -4.87 2.91
C SER A 105 -4.34 -4.25 2.67
N PHE A 106 -3.44 -4.55 3.60
CA PHE A 106 -2.03 -4.22 3.50
C PHE A 106 -1.20 -5.48 3.31
N LEU A 107 -0.03 -5.28 2.72
CA LEU A 107 1.02 -6.27 2.64
C LEU A 107 2.21 -5.79 3.46
N PHE A 108 2.52 -6.49 4.54
CA PHE A 108 3.65 -6.19 5.41
C PHE A 108 4.81 -7.15 5.08
N MET A 109 5.94 -6.61 4.60
CA MET A 109 7.10 -7.40 4.16
C MET A 109 8.41 -6.96 4.82
N PRO A 110 8.60 -7.22 6.12
CA PRO A 110 9.89 -7.04 6.74
C PRO A 110 10.85 -8.14 6.27
N THR A 111 12.14 -7.86 6.42
CA THR A 111 13.20 -8.85 6.26
C THR A 111 14.00 -8.95 7.54
N THR A 112 14.51 -10.14 7.85
CA THR A 112 15.45 -10.34 8.95
C THR A 112 16.87 -10.59 8.42
N THR A 113 17.82 -10.74 9.34
CA THR A 113 19.21 -11.03 9.01
C THR A 113 19.33 -12.33 8.20
N PRO A 114 20.28 -12.42 7.25
CA PRO A 114 20.40 -13.60 6.39
C PRO A 114 20.79 -14.89 7.12
N HIS A 115 21.35 -14.77 8.33
CA HIS A 115 21.78 -15.89 9.18
C HIS A 115 20.65 -16.50 10.03
N ALA A 116 19.45 -15.91 10.03
CA ALA A 116 18.35 -16.37 10.88
C ALA A 116 17.93 -17.80 10.54
N SER A 117 17.75 -18.63 11.58
CA SER A 117 17.24 -20.00 11.42
C SER A 117 15.74 -19.98 11.08
N ILE A 118 15.23 -21.08 10.51
CA ILE A 118 13.79 -21.23 10.24
C ILE A 118 12.98 -21.09 11.53
N GLY A 119 13.45 -21.68 12.64
CA GLY A 119 12.76 -21.61 13.93
C GLY A 119 12.68 -20.18 14.45
N GLN A 120 13.81 -19.47 14.52
CA GLN A 120 13.84 -18.08 14.95
C GLN A 120 12.99 -17.18 14.05
N SER A 121 12.99 -17.44 12.74
CA SER A 121 12.20 -16.67 11.78
C SER A 121 10.69 -16.91 11.97
N LEU A 122 10.29 -18.13 12.31
CA LEU A 122 8.91 -18.46 12.65
C LEU A 122 8.47 -17.77 13.96
N ASP A 123 9.33 -17.78 14.97
CA ASP A 123 9.04 -17.10 16.25
C ASP A 123 8.84 -15.59 16.05
N LEU A 124 9.71 -14.97 15.24
CA LEU A 124 9.58 -13.54 14.88
C LEU A 124 8.29 -13.26 14.10
N LEU A 125 7.95 -14.12 13.13
CA LEU A 125 6.72 -13.99 12.35
C LEU A 125 5.49 -14.07 13.26
N GLN A 126 5.41 -15.09 14.12
CA GLN A 126 4.29 -15.29 15.04
C GLN A 126 4.15 -14.14 16.04
N ALA A 127 5.25 -13.68 16.62
CA ALA A 127 5.24 -12.54 17.54
C ALA A 127 4.74 -11.26 16.84
N THR A 128 5.20 -11.02 15.61
CA THR A 128 4.79 -9.86 14.81
C THR A 128 3.32 -9.93 14.42
N ASP A 129 2.87 -11.09 13.92
CA ASP A 129 1.48 -11.29 13.51
C ASP A 129 0.52 -11.16 14.70
N ALA A 130 0.90 -11.70 15.88
CA ALA A 130 0.13 -11.55 17.11
C ALA A 130 -0.01 -10.08 17.54
N ALA A 131 1.09 -9.32 17.53
CA ALA A 131 1.07 -7.91 17.87
C ALA A 131 0.21 -7.07 16.89
N ILE A 132 0.23 -7.41 15.61
CA ILE A 132 -0.62 -6.75 14.60
C ILE A 132 -2.10 -7.13 14.79
N ALA A 133 -2.39 -8.37 15.15
CA ALA A 133 -3.75 -8.85 15.36
C ALA A 133 -4.44 -8.23 16.59
N GLU A 134 -3.69 -7.64 17.53
CA GLU A 134 -4.24 -6.89 18.67
C GLU A 134 -4.83 -5.52 18.26
N ILE A 135 -4.51 -5.02 17.07
CA ILE A 135 -5.04 -3.74 16.57
C ILE A 135 -6.54 -3.88 16.28
N PRO A 136 -7.44 -3.09 16.90
CA PRO A 136 -8.89 -3.25 16.77
C PRO A 136 -9.45 -3.12 15.34
N GLU A 137 -8.79 -2.33 14.49
CA GLU A 137 -9.17 -2.15 13.10
C GLU A 137 -8.71 -3.31 12.21
N VAL A 138 -7.84 -4.20 12.68
CA VAL A 138 -7.37 -5.37 11.93
C VAL A 138 -8.37 -6.50 12.09
N GLU A 139 -8.85 -7.04 10.97
CA GLU A 139 -9.78 -8.16 10.92
C GLU A 139 -9.05 -9.50 10.91
N ALA A 140 -8.01 -9.61 10.09
CA ALA A 140 -7.24 -10.84 9.94
C ALA A 140 -5.79 -10.56 9.57
N VAL A 141 -4.90 -11.39 10.11
CA VAL A 141 -3.46 -11.36 9.85
C VAL A 141 -3.03 -12.75 9.40
N VAL A 142 -2.42 -12.83 8.22
CA VAL A 142 -1.93 -14.10 7.65
C VAL A 142 -0.48 -13.94 7.23
N GLY A 143 0.42 -14.38 8.08
CA GLY A 143 1.85 -14.46 7.82
C GLY A 143 2.24 -15.64 6.95
N LYS A 144 3.15 -15.38 6.01
CA LYS A 144 3.87 -16.39 5.22
C LYS A 144 5.36 -16.25 5.48
N LEU A 145 5.97 -17.34 5.93
CA LEU A 145 7.43 -17.49 6.04
C LEU A 145 7.99 -18.12 4.77
N GLY A 146 8.94 -17.45 4.11
CA GLY A 146 9.56 -18.00 2.89
C GLY A 146 8.54 -18.13 1.76
N ARG A 147 8.57 -19.27 1.05
CA ARG A 147 7.80 -19.47 -0.18
C ARG A 147 6.68 -20.50 -0.03
N ALA A 148 5.63 -20.33 -0.83
CA ALA A 148 4.70 -21.40 -1.14
C ALA A 148 5.34 -22.48 -2.05
N GLU A 149 4.73 -23.66 -2.13
CA GLU A 149 5.07 -24.72 -3.09
C GLU A 149 4.60 -24.35 -4.52
N SER A 150 5.12 -23.23 -5.03
CA SER A 150 4.80 -22.68 -6.34
C SER A 150 6.03 -22.02 -6.96
N PRO A 151 6.29 -22.18 -8.28
CA PRO A 151 7.37 -21.48 -8.97
C PRO A 151 7.24 -19.95 -8.99
N LEU A 152 6.06 -19.42 -8.67
CA LEU A 152 5.78 -17.98 -8.70
C LEU A 152 6.36 -17.24 -7.48
N ASP A 153 6.81 -17.97 -6.45
CA ASP A 153 7.22 -17.42 -5.18
C ASP A 153 8.67 -17.81 -4.85
N PRO A 154 9.65 -16.93 -5.09
CA PRO A 154 11.06 -17.18 -4.80
C PRO A 154 11.48 -16.73 -3.39
N ALA A 155 10.53 -16.43 -2.49
CA ALA A 155 10.86 -15.82 -1.20
C ALA A 155 11.74 -16.73 -0.30
N PRO A 156 12.87 -16.22 0.21
CA PRO A 156 13.74 -16.93 1.15
C PRO A 156 13.14 -16.93 2.57
N VAL A 157 13.61 -17.83 3.44
CA VAL A 157 13.16 -17.96 4.84
C VAL A 157 13.30 -16.66 5.65
N MET A 158 14.32 -15.85 5.36
CA MET A 158 14.56 -14.57 6.03
C MET A 158 13.57 -13.45 5.65
N MET A 159 12.63 -13.73 4.75
CA MET A 159 11.65 -12.77 4.24
C MET A 159 10.26 -13.19 4.66
N PHE A 160 9.52 -12.24 5.22
CA PHE A 160 8.14 -12.46 5.66
C PHE A 160 7.21 -11.75 4.69
N GLU A 161 6.05 -12.35 4.46
CA GLU A 161 4.94 -11.70 3.78
C GLU A 161 3.68 -11.89 4.62
N THR A 162 3.26 -10.85 5.32
CA THR A 162 2.03 -10.86 6.09
C THR A 162 0.96 -10.07 5.34
N ILE A 163 -0.15 -10.73 5.00
CA ILE A 163 -1.35 -10.07 4.47
C ILE A 163 -2.21 -9.66 5.66
N ILE A 164 -2.53 -8.37 5.75
CA ILE A 164 -3.30 -7.78 6.84
C ILE A 164 -4.59 -7.23 6.26
N GLN A 165 -5.72 -7.81 6.63
CA GLN A 165 -7.03 -7.28 6.27
C GLN A 165 -7.53 -6.40 7.39
N TYR A 166 -8.01 -5.20 7.06
CA TYR A 166 -8.58 -4.29 8.04
C TYR A 166 -10.07 -4.08 7.79
N LEU A 167 -10.80 -3.85 8.87
CA LEU A 167 -12.21 -3.57 8.85
C LEU A 167 -12.49 -2.29 8.04
N PRO A 168 -13.57 -2.24 7.24
CA PRO A 168 -13.97 -1.00 6.60
C PRO A 168 -14.36 0.05 7.65
N GLU A 169 -14.13 1.34 7.34
CA GLU A 169 -14.43 2.45 8.27
C GLU A 169 -15.87 2.38 8.79
N TYR A 170 -16.82 2.08 7.91
CA TYR A 170 -18.22 1.89 8.27
C TYR A 170 -18.63 0.43 8.12
N ARG A 171 -19.41 -0.05 9.09
CA ARG A 171 -19.94 -1.40 9.08
C ARG A 171 -20.85 -1.61 7.86
N ARG A 172 -20.64 -2.71 7.17
CA ARG A 172 -21.42 -3.08 5.98
C ARG A 172 -22.57 -4.03 6.34
N ASP A 173 -23.65 -3.96 5.57
CA ASP A 173 -24.77 -4.90 5.62
C ASP A 173 -24.46 -6.18 4.85
N ALA A 174 -25.37 -7.16 4.89
CA ALA A 174 -25.23 -8.43 4.17
C ALA A 174 -25.16 -8.27 2.63
N SER A 175 -25.56 -7.11 2.10
CA SER A 175 -25.47 -6.78 0.67
C SER A 175 -24.16 -6.05 0.30
N GLY A 176 -23.28 -5.79 1.28
CA GLY A 176 -22.00 -5.10 1.10
C GLY A 176 -22.10 -3.58 1.03
N ARG A 177 -23.28 -2.99 1.26
CA ARG A 177 -23.48 -1.54 1.36
C ARG A 177 -23.21 -1.08 2.79
N VAL A 178 -22.97 0.22 2.99
CA VAL A 178 -22.83 0.78 4.33
C VAL A 178 -24.15 0.62 5.08
N GLY A 179 -24.14 -0.21 6.13
CA GLY A 179 -25.30 -0.49 6.94
C GLY A 179 -25.68 0.72 7.78
N ARG A 180 -26.99 0.99 7.89
CA ARG A 180 -27.53 2.02 8.77
C ARG A 180 -28.10 1.36 10.02
N PHE A 181 -27.77 1.93 11.17
CA PHE A 181 -28.11 1.40 12.46
C PHE A 181 -28.83 2.45 13.30
N ARG A 182 -29.75 1.99 14.14
CA ARG A 182 -30.52 2.88 15.01
C ARG A 182 -29.58 3.62 15.96
N TYR A 183 -29.70 4.93 15.99
CA TYR A 183 -28.93 5.80 16.87
C TYR A 183 -29.87 6.54 17.80
N ASP A 184 -29.67 6.34 19.10
CA ASP A 184 -30.42 7.04 20.14
C ASP A 184 -29.76 8.40 20.37
N VAL A 185 -30.50 9.48 20.05
CA VAL A 185 -29.99 10.85 20.14
C VAL A 185 -29.87 11.30 21.59
N ASP A 186 -30.75 10.82 22.47
CA ASP A 186 -30.78 11.22 23.88
C ASP A 186 -29.68 10.52 24.68
N ALA A 187 -29.39 9.25 24.36
CA ALA A 187 -28.29 8.49 24.97
C ALA A 187 -26.93 8.73 24.29
N GLY A 188 -26.90 9.35 23.10
CA GLY A 188 -25.69 9.59 22.33
C GLY A 188 -24.99 8.32 21.81
N ALA A 189 -25.70 7.19 21.75
CA ALA A 189 -25.14 5.88 21.44
C ALA A 189 -26.01 5.09 20.44
N PHE A 190 -25.41 4.13 19.76
CA PHE A 190 -26.15 3.20 18.89
C PHE A 190 -26.96 2.21 19.73
N ALA A 191 -28.23 2.01 19.35
CA ALA A 191 -29.09 1.04 20.01
C ALA A 191 -28.62 -0.38 19.71
N ARG A 192 -28.56 -1.21 20.77
CA ARG A 192 -28.13 -2.60 20.70
C ARG A 192 -29.27 -3.51 21.15
N ASP A 193 -29.31 -4.72 20.60
CA ASP A 193 -30.23 -5.77 21.04
C ASP A 193 -29.77 -6.44 22.34
N GLU A 194 -30.54 -7.42 22.83
CA GLU A 194 -30.24 -8.19 24.05
C GLU A 194 -28.91 -8.96 23.99
N HIS A 195 -28.36 -9.17 22.79
CA HIS A 195 -27.09 -9.85 22.55
C HIS A 195 -25.93 -8.87 22.27
N GLY A 196 -26.18 -7.56 22.36
CA GLY A 196 -25.18 -6.51 22.13
C GLY A 196 -24.92 -6.20 20.65
N ALA A 197 -25.67 -6.78 19.72
CA ALA A 197 -25.58 -6.50 18.29
C ALA A 197 -26.30 -5.19 17.93
N LEU A 198 -25.80 -4.49 16.90
CA LEU A 198 -26.38 -3.23 16.44
C LEU A 198 -27.71 -3.49 15.72
N ILE A 199 -28.74 -2.72 16.07
CA ILE A 199 -30.07 -2.87 15.45
C ILE A 199 -30.09 -2.15 14.10
N PRO A 200 -30.33 -2.85 12.97
CA PRO A 200 -30.44 -2.22 11.65
C PRO A 200 -31.65 -1.29 11.58
N ASP A 201 -31.48 -0.13 10.95
CA ASP A 201 -32.53 0.90 10.79
C ASP A 201 -32.27 1.72 9.53
N ASP A 202 -33.21 1.71 8.58
CA ASP A 202 -33.08 2.41 7.29
C ASP A 202 -32.96 3.94 7.45
N ALA A 203 -33.59 4.50 8.50
CA ALA A 203 -33.50 5.91 8.86
C ALA A 203 -32.33 6.22 9.81
N GLY A 204 -31.57 5.19 10.18
CA GLY A 204 -30.44 5.27 11.10
C GLY A 204 -29.19 5.91 10.52
N ARG A 205 -28.11 5.87 11.30
CA ARG A 205 -26.79 6.41 10.95
C ARG A 205 -25.81 5.27 10.66
N PRO A 206 -24.78 5.50 9.82
CA PRO A 206 -23.74 4.50 9.61
C PRO A 206 -22.92 4.32 10.90
N PHE A 207 -22.64 3.07 11.26
CA PHE A 207 -21.80 2.76 12.42
C PHE A 207 -20.33 2.77 12.00
N ARG A 208 -19.56 3.70 12.56
CA ARG A 208 -18.11 3.80 12.36
C ARG A 208 -17.40 2.78 13.25
N GLN A 209 -16.55 1.96 12.66
CA GLN A 209 -15.83 0.87 13.34
C GLN A 209 -14.46 1.29 13.86
N TRP A 210 -13.82 2.25 13.18
CA TRP A 210 -12.50 2.74 13.55
C TRP A 210 -12.55 3.64 14.79
N ARG A 211 -11.49 3.57 15.61
CA ARG A 211 -11.29 4.47 16.75
C ARG A 211 -11.24 5.93 16.32
N ASP A 212 -11.53 6.84 17.23
CA ASP A 212 -11.72 8.27 16.93
C ASP A 212 -10.47 8.97 16.39
N HIS A 213 -9.27 8.51 16.76
CA HIS A 213 -8.01 9.08 16.26
C HIS A 213 -7.60 8.52 14.89
N ILE A 214 -8.14 7.38 14.48
CA ILE A 214 -7.92 6.78 13.15
C ILE A 214 -8.85 7.46 12.15
N ARG A 215 -8.32 8.25 11.23
CA ARG A 215 -9.10 8.99 10.22
C ARG A 215 -8.87 8.49 8.80
N SER A 216 -7.78 7.74 8.59
CA SER A 216 -7.37 7.23 7.30
C SER A 216 -6.75 5.83 7.45
N PRO A 217 -6.68 5.05 6.35
CA PRO A 217 -5.89 3.81 6.33
C PRO A 217 -4.41 4.03 6.67
N ASP A 218 -3.87 5.24 6.47
CA ASP A 218 -2.49 5.58 6.85
C ASP A 218 -2.27 5.59 8.36
N ASP A 219 -3.28 5.97 9.13
CA ASP A 219 -3.22 5.92 10.60
C ASP A 219 -3.17 4.46 11.08
N ILE A 220 -3.96 3.58 10.45
CA ILE A 220 -3.92 2.12 10.71
C ILE A 220 -2.54 1.57 10.36
N TRP A 221 -1.99 1.95 9.19
CA TRP A 221 -0.65 1.54 8.79
C TRP A 221 0.42 1.97 9.78
N THR A 222 0.31 3.17 10.34
CA THR A 222 1.24 3.69 11.36
C THR A 222 1.17 2.88 12.66
N GLU A 223 0.00 2.38 13.03
CA GLU A 223 -0.13 1.46 14.15
C GLU A 223 0.43 0.07 13.83
N ILE A 224 0.19 -0.45 12.62
CA ILE A 224 0.75 -1.72 12.15
C ILE A 224 2.28 -1.68 12.18
N THR A 225 2.90 -0.64 11.64
CA THR A 225 4.37 -0.53 11.62
C THR A 225 4.96 -0.36 13.02
N ARG A 226 4.21 0.24 13.95
CA ARG A 226 4.61 0.34 15.36
C ARG A 226 4.49 -1.01 16.08
N ALA A 227 3.38 -1.72 15.89
CA ALA A 227 3.13 -3.02 16.51
C ALA A 227 4.07 -4.11 15.97
N GLY A 228 4.33 -4.10 14.66
CA GLY A 228 5.26 -5.03 14.00
C GLY A 228 6.73 -4.66 14.13
N ALA A 229 7.08 -3.64 14.92
CA ALA A 229 8.46 -3.23 15.13
C ALA A 229 9.16 -4.19 16.10
N HIS A 230 9.86 -5.20 15.57
CA HIS A 230 10.61 -6.16 16.37
C HIS A 230 12.13 -5.98 16.17
N PRO A 231 12.95 -6.06 17.23
CA PRO A 231 14.40 -6.16 17.08
C PRO A 231 14.79 -7.30 16.12
N GLY A 232 15.68 -7.01 15.17
CA GLY A 232 16.12 -7.96 14.15
C GLY A 232 15.25 -8.02 12.89
N LEU A 233 14.18 -7.21 12.80
CA LEU A 233 13.42 -6.97 11.58
C LEU A 233 13.70 -5.58 11.02
N THR A 234 13.69 -5.48 9.69
CA THR A 234 13.71 -4.21 8.99
C THR A 234 12.33 -3.56 9.04
N GLY A 235 12.26 -2.25 8.80
CA GLY A 235 10.97 -1.61 8.50
C GLY A 235 10.35 -2.21 7.24
N ALA A 236 9.03 -2.06 7.11
CA ALA A 236 8.31 -2.43 5.90
C ALA A 236 7.76 -1.15 5.25
N PRO A 237 7.90 -0.96 3.93
CA PRO A 237 7.17 0.08 3.23
C PRO A 237 5.68 -0.24 3.20
N LYS A 238 4.83 0.79 3.08
CA LYS A 238 3.38 0.63 2.89
C LYS A 238 3.12 -0.01 1.52
N LEU A 239 2.64 -1.24 1.53
CA LEU A 239 2.36 -2.01 0.31
C LEU A 239 0.95 -2.58 0.34
N MET A 240 0.43 -2.85 -0.85
CA MET A 240 -0.92 -3.39 -1.05
C MET A 240 -0.82 -4.62 -1.94
N PRO A 241 -1.56 -5.70 -1.64
CA PRO A 241 -1.30 -6.98 -2.28
C PRO A 241 -1.30 -6.96 -3.81
N ILE A 242 -2.36 -6.48 -4.46
CA ILE A 242 -2.53 -6.52 -5.91
C ILE A 242 -1.54 -5.58 -6.58
N LYS A 243 -1.48 -4.31 -6.14
CA LYS A 243 -0.54 -3.31 -6.68
C LYS A 243 0.91 -3.80 -6.59
N THR A 244 1.30 -4.32 -5.44
CA THR A 244 2.69 -4.75 -5.22
C THR A 244 3.04 -5.95 -6.09
N ARG A 245 2.14 -6.92 -6.28
CA ARG A 245 2.43 -8.05 -7.18
C ARG A 245 2.59 -7.60 -8.64
N ILE A 246 1.79 -6.62 -9.10
CA ILE A 246 1.96 -6.02 -10.44
C ILE A 246 3.32 -5.33 -10.56
N VAL A 247 3.71 -4.51 -9.59
CA VAL A 247 4.99 -3.79 -9.59
C VAL A 247 6.17 -4.76 -9.53
N MET A 248 6.08 -5.83 -8.73
CA MET A 248 7.11 -6.86 -8.65
C MET A 248 7.24 -7.64 -9.96
N LEU A 249 6.14 -7.98 -10.62
CA LEU A 249 6.18 -8.65 -11.92
C LEU A 249 6.81 -7.77 -13.01
N GLN A 250 6.60 -6.45 -12.96
CA GLN A 250 7.16 -5.51 -13.93
C GLN A 250 8.64 -5.18 -13.67
N SER A 251 9.01 -4.94 -12.41
CA SER A 251 10.32 -4.37 -12.05
C SER A 251 11.26 -5.34 -11.34
N GLY A 252 10.71 -6.39 -10.72
CA GLY A 252 11.39 -7.27 -9.77
C GLY A 252 11.63 -6.64 -8.40
N MET A 253 11.12 -5.43 -8.12
CA MET A 253 11.37 -4.67 -6.89
C MET A 253 10.14 -4.66 -5.97
N ARG A 254 10.41 -4.62 -4.65
CA ARG A 254 9.41 -4.69 -3.56
C ARG A 254 9.16 -3.32 -2.92
N ALA A 255 9.36 -2.24 -3.67
CA ALA A 255 9.20 -0.88 -3.20
C ALA A 255 8.77 0.03 -4.36
N ALA A 256 8.16 1.18 -4.04
CA ALA A 256 7.78 2.18 -5.04
C ALA A 256 9.00 2.78 -5.74
N VAL A 257 10.12 2.92 -5.02
CA VAL A 257 11.42 3.35 -5.54
C VAL A 257 12.45 2.30 -5.18
N GLY A 258 13.29 1.91 -6.13
CA GLY A 258 14.38 0.98 -5.90
C GLY A 258 15.61 1.32 -6.71
N LEU A 259 16.77 1.06 -6.14
CA LEU A 259 18.07 1.30 -6.76
C LEU A 259 18.74 -0.04 -7.10
N LYS A 260 19.01 -0.26 -8.39
CA LYS A 260 19.74 -1.46 -8.85
C LYS A 260 21.22 -1.15 -8.98
N ILE A 261 22.01 -1.69 -8.07
CA ILE A 261 23.48 -1.56 -8.07
C ILE A 261 24.07 -2.71 -8.88
N LYS A 262 24.97 -2.40 -9.81
CA LYS A 262 25.74 -3.38 -10.58
C LYS A 262 27.23 -3.12 -10.38
N GLY A 263 28.01 -4.19 -10.34
CA GLY A 263 29.44 -4.12 -10.12
C GLY A 263 30.15 -5.40 -10.59
N PRO A 264 31.49 -5.41 -10.52
CA PRO A 264 32.30 -6.53 -11.01
C PRO A 264 32.27 -7.76 -10.10
N ASP A 265 32.07 -7.57 -8.80
CA ASP A 265 32.07 -8.63 -7.79
C ASP A 265 31.11 -8.30 -6.63
N LEU A 266 30.76 -9.31 -5.82
CA LEU A 266 29.78 -9.18 -4.75
C LEU A 266 30.23 -8.26 -3.60
N GLU A 267 31.52 -8.27 -3.27
CA GLU A 267 32.07 -7.48 -2.17
C GLU A 267 32.03 -5.99 -2.50
N THR A 268 32.38 -5.63 -3.73
CA THR A 268 32.29 -4.26 -4.24
C THR A 268 30.84 -3.76 -4.27
N ILE A 269 29.90 -4.61 -4.71
CA ILE A 269 28.46 -4.27 -4.73
C ILE A 269 27.95 -4.03 -3.31
N GLU A 270 28.28 -4.91 -2.35
CA GLU A 270 27.85 -4.77 -0.96
C GLU A 270 28.41 -3.50 -0.33
N ARG A 271 29.72 -3.28 -0.42
CA ARG A 271 30.37 -2.07 0.13
C ARG A 271 29.74 -0.80 -0.41
N PHE A 272 29.48 -0.74 -1.72
CA PHE A 272 28.81 0.40 -2.33
C PHE A 272 27.34 0.53 -1.87
N GLY A 273 26.60 -0.58 -1.79
CA GLY A 273 25.22 -0.59 -1.32
C GLY A 273 25.06 -0.06 0.09
N VAL A 274 25.95 -0.45 1.00
CA VAL A 274 25.96 0.06 2.39
C VAL A 274 26.26 1.55 2.45
N ALA A 275 27.21 2.02 1.64
CA ALA A 275 27.54 3.45 1.58
C ALA A 275 26.35 4.28 1.07
N VAL A 276 25.65 3.79 0.03
CA VAL A 276 24.44 4.44 -0.48
C VAL A 276 23.29 4.40 0.53
N GLU A 277 23.09 3.26 1.22
CA GLU A 277 22.09 3.13 2.29
C GLU A 277 22.29 4.20 3.37
N ALA A 278 23.53 4.40 3.82
CA ALA A 278 23.88 5.39 4.84
C ALA A 278 23.65 6.84 4.39
N LEU A 279 23.83 7.13 3.09
CA LEU A 279 23.57 8.46 2.51
C LEU A 279 22.07 8.72 2.35
N LEU A 280 21.32 7.72 1.87
CA LEU A 280 19.87 7.85 1.68
C LEU A 280 19.12 8.06 3.00
N LYS A 281 19.59 7.46 4.09
CA LYS A 281 19.05 7.67 5.44
C LYS A 281 19.23 9.10 5.98
N GLN A 282 20.09 9.92 5.37
CA GLN A 282 20.28 11.32 5.79
C GLN A 282 19.28 12.28 5.13
N LEU A 283 18.53 11.82 4.12
CA LEU A 283 17.58 12.65 3.39
C LEU A 283 16.28 12.79 4.19
N PRO A 284 15.85 14.02 4.54
CA PRO A 284 14.65 14.23 5.37
C PRO A 284 13.36 13.78 4.69
N GLU A 285 13.35 13.64 3.37
CA GLU A 285 12.20 13.18 2.59
C GLU A 285 12.01 11.65 2.63
N ILE A 286 13.00 10.90 3.14
CA ILE A 286 12.99 9.43 3.14
C ILE A 286 12.86 8.90 4.57
N GLU A 287 11.92 7.99 4.79
CA GLU A 287 11.79 7.31 6.08
C GLU A 287 12.96 6.33 6.26
N GLU A 288 13.86 6.62 7.23
CA GLU A 288 15.10 5.88 7.47
C GLU A 288 14.91 4.36 7.57
N ARG A 289 13.81 3.93 8.21
CA ARG A 289 13.50 2.52 8.46
C ARG A 289 13.16 1.72 7.20
N THR A 290 12.82 2.42 6.12
CA THR A 290 12.43 1.81 4.83
C THR A 290 13.62 1.66 3.87
N VAL A 291 14.76 2.29 4.19
CA VAL A 291 15.98 2.22 3.37
C VAL A 291 16.82 1.02 3.79
N LEU A 292 16.90 0.02 2.92
CA LEU A 292 17.68 -1.18 3.15
C LEU A 292 18.43 -1.61 1.89
N ALA A 293 19.73 -1.82 2.01
CA ALA A 293 20.49 -2.57 1.02
C ALA A 293 20.36 -4.08 1.32
N ASP A 294 19.80 -4.84 0.37
CA ASP A 294 19.74 -6.31 0.45
C ASP A 294 21.17 -6.86 0.61
N ARG A 295 21.40 -7.62 1.69
CA ARG A 295 22.71 -8.20 2.01
C ARG A 295 22.92 -9.46 1.18
N ILE A 296 23.95 -9.44 0.33
CA ILE A 296 24.24 -10.52 -0.63
C ILE A 296 25.13 -11.59 0.00
N VAL A 297 25.99 -11.21 0.95
CA VAL A 297 26.89 -12.10 1.67
C VAL A 297 26.38 -12.27 3.11
N GLY A 298 26.65 -13.43 3.73
CA GLY A 298 26.31 -13.68 5.13
C GLY A 298 25.28 -14.78 5.35
N LYS A 299 25.30 -15.87 4.60
CA LYS A 299 24.72 -17.13 5.10
C LYS A 299 25.84 -17.97 5.68
N PRO A 300 25.70 -18.51 6.90
CA PRO A 300 26.74 -19.35 7.47
C PRO A 300 26.76 -20.68 6.72
N TYR A 301 27.94 -21.10 6.27
CA TYR A 301 28.16 -22.41 5.66
C TYR A 301 29.06 -23.25 6.57
N LEU A 302 28.74 -24.54 6.65
CA LEU A 302 29.66 -25.54 7.16
C LEU A 302 30.32 -26.20 5.94
N GLU A 303 31.57 -25.85 5.70
CA GLU A 303 32.35 -26.42 4.59
C GLU A 303 33.09 -27.67 5.05
N LEU A 304 32.83 -28.79 4.37
CA LEU A 304 33.46 -30.08 4.64
C LEU A 304 34.50 -30.34 3.55
N GLU A 305 35.75 -30.04 3.85
CA GLU A 305 36.87 -30.28 2.93
C GLU A 305 37.33 -31.75 2.99
N ILE A 306 36.99 -32.52 1.96
CA ILE A 306 37.31 -33.95 1.91
C ILE A 306 38.78 -34.14 1.50
N ASN A 307 39.58 -34.68 2.43
CA ASN A 307 40.97 -35.04 2.16
C ASN A 307 41.08 -36.35 1.38
N ARG A 308 41.35 -36.24 0.07
CA ARG A 308 41.47 -37.37 -0.86
C ARG A 308 42.53 -38.40 -0.45
N ALA A 309 43.66 -37.95 0.12
CA ALA A 309 44.74 -38.83 0.53
C ALA A 309 44.44 -39.59 1.83
N ALA A 310 43.57 -39.04 2.68
CA ALA A 310 43.11 -39.71 3.89
C ALA A 310 42.07 -40.79 3.58
N ILE A 311 41.06 -40.46 2.76
CA ILE A 311 39.97 -41.39 2.43
C ILE A 311 40.45 -42.57 1.58
N SER A 312 41.48 -42.39 0.75
CA SER A 312 42.04 -43.47 -0.08
C SER A 312 42.66 -44.58 0.76
N ARG A 313 43.18 -44.28 1.97
CA ARG A 313 43.71 -45.28 2.91
C ARG A 313 42.62 -46.24 3.40
N TYR A 314 41.36 -45.79 3.39
CA TYR A 314 40.19 -46.58 3.76
C TYR A 314 39.49 -47.18 2.54
N GLY A 315 40.04 -47.04 1.33
CA GLY A 315 39.42 -47.51 0.10
C GLY A 315 38.16 -46.75 -0.31
N LEU A 316 37.94 -45.55 0.25
CA LEU A 316 36.75 -44.74 -0.02
C LEU A 316 36.97 -43.76 -1.17
N SER A 317 35.96 -43.61 -2.02
CA SER A 317 35.89 -42.55 -3.01
C SER A 317 35.30 -41.26 -2.42
N VAL A 318 35.48 -40.14 -3.12
CA VAL A 318 34.84 -38.86 -2.73
C VAL A 318 33.32 -38.98 -2.80
N ALA A 319 32.80 -39.77 -3.75
CA ALA A 319 31.37 -39.99 -3.91
C ALA A 319 30.78 -40.73 -2.69
N ASP A 320 31.47 -41.76 -2.19
CA ASP A 320 31.01 -42.52 -1.01
C ASP A 320 30.85 -41.60 0.21
N VAL A 321 31.83 -40.72 0.44
CA VAL A 321 31.79 -39.76 1.56
C VAL A 321 30.67 -38.74 1.37
N GLN A 322 30.50 -38.20 0.17
CA GLN A 322 29.44 -37.23 -0.12
C GLN A 322 28.05 -37.84 -0.03
N ASP A 323 27.84 -39.08 -0.47
CA ASP A 323 26.57 -39.79 -0.37
C ASP A 323 26.18 -39.99 1.10
N VAL A 324 27.13 -40.38 1.95
CA VAL A 324 26.89 -40.48 3.40
C VAL A 324 26.52 -39.12 3.99
N ILE A 325 27.22 -38.04 3.65
CA ILE A 325 26.88 -36.68 4.12
C ILE A 325 25.46 -36.29 3.68
N GLN A 326 25.09 -36.54 2.41
CA GLN A 326 23.76 -36.21 1.88
C GLN A 326 22.64 -36.99 2.54
N ILE A 327 22.86 -38.27 2.85
CA ILE A 327 21.86 -39.13 3.49
C ILE A 327 21.83 -38.83 4.99
N ALA A 328 22.93 -39.08 5.70
CA ALA A 328 23.00 -39.03 7.16
C ALA A 328 22.75 -37.63 7.72
N ILE A 329 23.38 -36.59 7.15
CA ILE A 329 23.24 -35.20 7.61
C ILE A 329 22.13 -34.51 6.82
N GLY A 330 22.21 -34.52 5.48
CA GLY A 330 21.31 -33.76 4.60
C GLY A 330 19.86 -34.25 4.60
N GLY A 331 19.62 -35.54 4.80
CA GLY A 331 18.27 -36.12 4.74
C GLY A 331 17.68 -36.15 3.34
N ARG A 332 18.50 -36.56 2.36
CA ARG A 332 18.07 -36.84 0.99
C ARG A 332 16.89 -37.83 0.99
N VAL A 333 15.92 -37.58 0.11
CA VAL A 333 14.80 -38.51 -0.12
C VAL A 333 15.32 -39.75 -0.82
N LEU A 334 15.16 -40.91 -0.19
CA LEU A 334 15.62 -42.21 -0.72
C LEU A 334 14.56 -42.86 -1.60
N THR A 335 13.31 -42.84 -1.13
CA THR A 335 12.17 -43.40 -1.86
C THR A 335 10.90 -42.66 -1.45
N ARG A 336 9.75 -43.04 -2.01
CA ARG A 336 8.44 -42.51 -1.63
C ARG A 336 7.46 -43.64 -1.36
N THR A 337 6.61 -43.49 -0.35
CA THR A 337 5.45 -44.39 -0.15
C THR A 337 4.35 -44.03 -1.14
N VAL A 338 3.49 -45.00 -1.43
CA VAL A 338 2.35 -44.87 -2.34
C VAL A 338 1.08 -45.19 -1.55
N GLU A 339 0.33 -44.14 -1.20
CA GLU A 339 -0.89 -44.24 -0.39
C GLU A 339 -2.05 -43.69 -1.22
N GLY A 340 -2.58 -44.54 -2.11
CA GLY A 340 -3.57 -44.14 -3.11
C GLY A 340 -3.01 -43.11 -4.09
N ARG A 341 -3.59 -41.89 -4.09
CA ARG A 341 -3.13 -40.76 -4.92
C ARG A 341 -2.01 -39.95 -4.25
N GLU A 342 -1.76 -40.18 -2.97
CA GLU A 342 -0.76 -39.46 -2.18
C GLU A 342 0.61 -40.13 -2.28
N ARG A 343 1.66 -39.33 -2.11
CA ARG A 343 3.06 -39.77 -2.21
C ARG A 343 3.85 -39.08 -1.12
N TYR A 344 4.39 -39.84 -0.17
CA TYR A 344 5.17 -39.29 0.94
C TYR A 344 6.65 -39.64 0.84
N PRO A 345 7.58 -38.70 1.09
CA PRO A 345 9.01 -38.96 1.02
C PRO A 345 9.51 -39.78 2.22
N VAL A 346 10.29 -40.82 1.95
CA VAL A 346 11.02 -41.60 2.98
C VAL A 346 12.48 -41.14 2.99
N ARG A 347 12.99 -40.82 4.18
CA ARG A 347 14.34 -40.31 4.42
C ARG A 347 14.98 -41.08 5.58
N VAL A 348 16.28 -41.32 5.50
CA VAL A 348 17.10 -41.88 6.59
C VAL A 348 18.13 -40.82 6.97
N ARG A 349 18.32 -40.57 8.26
CA ARG A 349 19.24 -39.58 8.82
C ARG A 349 19.78 -40.08 10.16
N TYR A 350 20.94 -39.57 10.57
CA TYR A 350 21.39 -39.72 11.95
C TYR A 350 20.50 -38.94 12.91
N MET A 351 20.50 -39.36 14.18
CA MET A 351 19.85 -38.62 15.26
C MET A 351 20.41 -37.21 15.34
N ARG A 352 19.61 -36.26 15.82
CA ARG A 352 19.99 -34.84 15.80
C ARG A 352 21.26 -34.54 16.60
N GLU A 353 21.51 -35.28 17.68
CA GLU A 353 22.73 -35.19 18.49
C GLU A 353 24.00 -35.75 17.82
N GLU A 354 23.86 -36.61 16.80
CA GLU A 354 24.97 -37.35 16.17
C GLU A 354 25.36 -36.80 14.78
N ARG A 355 24.74 -35.70 14.35
CA ARG A 355 24.88 -35.17 12.98
C ARG A 355 25.39 -33.75 12.91
#